data_AF-A0A8X7SJ13-F1
#
_entry.id   AF-A0A8X7SJ13-F1
#
_cell.length_a   1.000
_cell.length_b   1.000
_cell.length_c   1.000
_cell.angle_alpha   90.00
_cell.angle_beta   90.00
_cell.angle_gamma   90.00
#
_symmetry.space_group_name_H-M   'P 1'
#
loop_
_entity.id
_entity.type
_entity.pdbx_description
1 polymer ?
#
loop_
_entity_poly.entity_id
_entity_poly.type
_entity_poly.pdbx_seq_one_letter_code
_entity_poly.pdbx_strand_id
1 'polypeptide(L)'
;MQLSYIVTNKHVDGWDDPRLLTLSGLSLNGVTPTSINAFVRRMGITRSDVSLIHVSRFWHHIKEKRNKTGSCNMVVLNPLMVVITNLESDKI
;
A
#
# COMPACT_ATOMS: atom_id res chain seq x y z
N MET A 1 16.68 -12.53 -13.70
CA MET A 1 17.50 -11.60 -14.51
C MET A 1 17.05 -10.16 -14.38
N GLN A 2 15.76 -9.84 -14.58
CA GLN A 2 15.30 -8.44 -14.54
C GLN A 2 15.29 -7.85 -13.12
N LEU A 3 14.83 -8.60 -12.11
CA LEU A 3 14.82 -8.11 -10.72
C LEU A 3 16.22 -7.89 -10.15
N SER A 4 17.13 -8.84 -10.37
CA SER A 4 18.53 -8.73 -9.97
C SER A 4 19.22 -7.52 -10.60
N TYR A 5 18.93 -7.21 -11.87
CA TYR A 5 19.48 -6.03 -12.55
C TYR A 5 19.05 -4.72 -11.87
N ILE A 6 17.78 -4.59 -11.50
CA ILE A 6 17.24 -3.36 -10.86
C ILE A 6 17.89 -3.15 -9.48
N VAL A 7 18.14 -4.23 -8.74
CA VAL A 7 18.80 -4.19 -7.43
C VAL A 7 20.30 -3.89 -7.58
N THR A 8 21.01 -4.58 -8.49
CA THR A 8 22.45 -4.37 -8.71
C THR A 8 22.75 -2.96 -9.20
N ASN A 9 21.88 -2.40 -10.04
CA ASN A 9 22.02 -1.03 -10.56
C ASN A 9 21.53 0.05 -9.58
N LYS A 10 21.18 -0.30 -8.33
CA LYS A 10 20.73 0.62 -7.28
C LYS A 10 19.54 1.51 -7.67
N HIS A 11 18.63 1.00 -8.50
CA HIS A 11 17.35 1.67 -8.75
C HIS A 11 16.36 1.50 -7.59
N VAL A 12 16.59 0.52 -6.74
CA VAL A 12 15.85 0.20 -5.52
C VAL A 12 16.83 -0.07 -4.39
N ASP A 13 16.37 0.10 -3.14
CA ASP A 13 17.23 -0.02 -1.96
C ASP A 13 17.64 -1.48 -1.68
N GLY A 14 16.87 -2.45 -2.17
CA GLY A 14 17.16 -3.88 -2.03
C GLY A 14 16.03 -4.78 -2.55
N TRP A 15 16.12 -6.07 -2.21
CA TRP A 15 15.09 -7.06 -2.57
C TRP A 15 13.76 -6.88 -1.80
N ASP A 16 13.85 -6.20 -0.66
CA ASP A 16 12.74 -5.92 0.24
C ASP A 16 12.18 -4.49 0.05
N ASP A 17 12.54 -3.81 -1.05
CA ASP A 17 12.05 -2.46 -1.32
C ASP A 17 10.51 -2.46 -1.50
N PRO A 18 9.76 -1.55 -0.81
CA PRO A 18 8.30 -1.45 -0.91
C PRO A 18 7.74 -1.19 -2.31
N ARG A 19 8.57 -0.79 -3.28
CA ARG A 19 8.21 -0.56 -4.68
C ARG A 19 8.19 -1.85 -5.49
N LEU A 20 8.83 -2.91 -5.00
CA LEU A 20 8.85 -4.21 -5.63
C LEU A 20 7.60 -5.02 -5.26
N LEU A 21 7.08 -5.78 -6.22
CA LEU A 21 5.99 -6.74 -6.01
C LEU A 21 6.52 -8.09 -5.45
N THR A 22 7.60 -8.06 -4.68
CA THR A 22 8.06 -9.22 -3.89
C THR A 22 7.19 -9.36 -2.63
N LEU A 23 7.09 -10.56 -2.06
CA LEU A 23 6.31 -10.76 -0.84
C LEU A 23 6.87 -9.90 0.33
N SER A 24 8.19 -9.82 0.46
CA SER A 24 8.84 -8.97 1.46
C SER A 24 8.57 -7.48 1.22
N GLY A 25 8.70 -7.00 -0.03
CA GLY A 25 8.42 -5.62 -0.39
C GLY A 25 6.96 -5.23 -0.14
N LEU A 26 6.01 -6.10 -0.47
CA LEU A 26 4.59 -5.90 -0.18
C LEU A 26 4.32 -5.84 1.33
N SER A 27 4.99 -6.68 2.12
CA SER A 27 4.86 -6.63 3.58
C SER A 27 5.35 -5.29 4.14
N LEU A 28 6.48 -4.78 3.67
CA LEU A 28 7.03 -3.47 4.09
C LEU A 28 6.21 -2.28 3.57
N ASN A 29 5.53 -2.44 2.43
CA ASN A 29 4.54 -1.47 1.93
C ASN A 29 3.31 -1.35 2.86
N GLY A 30 3.12 -2.30 3.79
CA GLY A 30 1.97 -2.35 4.69
C GLY A 30 0.80 -3.15 4.12
N VAL A 31 1.05 -4.03 3.15
CA VAL A 31 0.04 -4.97 2.66
C VAL A 31 -0.12 -6.09 3.67
N THR A 32 -1.35 -6.24 4.18
CA THR A 32 -1.66 -7.30 5.14
C THR A 32 -1.82 -8.66 4.43
N PRO A 33 -1.39 -9.78 5.05
CA PRO A 33 -1.56 -11.12 4.47
C PRO A 33 -3.04 -11.45 4.17
N THR A 34 -3.95 -10.94 4.99
CA THR A 34 -5.40 -11.10 4.79
C THR A 34 -5.87 -10.45 3.48
N SER A 35 -5.28 -9.34 3.06
CA SER A 35 -5.63 -8.65 1.79
C SER A 35 -5.21 -9.47 0.58
N ILE A 36 -4.02 -10.08 0.62
CA ILE A 36 -3.50 -10.96 -0.44
C ILE A 36 -4.38 -12.20 -0.56
N ASN A 37 -4.70 -12.85 0.57
CA ASN A 37 -5.57 -14.03 0.58
C ASN A 37 -6.98 -13.71 0.09
N ALA A 38 -7.53 -12.54 0.44
CA ALA A 38 -8.82 -12.09 -0.06
C ALA A 38 -8.81 -11.84 -1.57
N PHE A 39 -7.72 -11.26 -2.10
CA PHE A 39 -7.52 -11.08 -3.54
C PHE A 39 -7.51 -12.41 -4.28
N VAL A 40 -6.66 -13.35 -3.86
CA VAL A 40 -6.56 -14.69 -4.48
C VAL A 40 -7.91 -15.42 -4.45
N ARG A 41 -8.64 -15.35 -3.33
CA ARG A 41 -9.99 -15.94 -3.22
C ARG A 41 -11.00 -15.31 -4.18
N ARG A 42 -10.96 -13.99 -4.38
CA ARG A 42 -11.88 -13.28 -5.29
C ARG A 42 -11.55 -13.46 -6.76
N MET A 43 -10.28 -13.70 -7.10
CA MET A 43 -9.88 -13.97 -8.49
C MET A 43 -10.55 -15.22 -9.05
N GLY A 44 -10.83 -16.20 -8.18
CA GLY A 44 -11.31 -17.51 -8.59
C GLY A 44 -10.20 -18.33 -9.25
N ILE A 45 -10.40 -19.65 -9.28
CA ILE A 45 -9.48 -20.57 -9.95
C ILE A 45 -10.13 -20.92 -11.29
N THR A 46 -9.44 -20.64 -12.39
CA THR A 46 -9.88 -21.01 -13.74
C THR A 46 -8.75 -21.75 -14.44
N ARG A 47 -9.08 -22.63 -15.39
CA ARG A 47 -8.09 -23.38 -16.20
C ARG A 47 -7.50 -22.55 -17.35
N SER A 48 -7.81 -21.26 -17.43
CA SER A 48 -7.41 -20.40 -18.54
C SER A 48 -6.15 -19.61 -18.18
N ASP A 49 -5.05 -19.93 -18.84
CA ASP A 49 -3.72 -19.36 -18.58
C ASP A 49 -3.58 -17.87 -18.99
N VAL A 50 -4.57 -17.31 -19.68
CA VAL A 50 -4.51 -15.97 -20.30
C VAL A 50 -5.22 -14.89 -19.46
N SER A 51 -5.46 -15.13 -18.17
CA SER A 51 -5.99 -14.07 -17.30
C SER A 51 -4.87 -13.11 -16.90
N LEU A 52 -4.52 -12.19 -17.80
CA LEU A 52 -3.69 -11.05 -17.46
C LEU A 52 -4.47 -10.16 -16.50
N ILE A 53 -4.02 -10.11 -15.25
CA ILE A 53 -4.68 -9.35 -14.20
C ILE A 53 -3.92 -8.06 -14.01
N HIS A 54 -4.62 -6.94 -14.22
CA HIS A 54 -4.04 -5.63 -13.95
C HIS A 54 -3.76 -5.45 -12.45
N VAL A 55 -2.59 -4.90 -12.17
CA VAL A 55 -2.14 -4.57 -10.80
C VAL A 55 -3.11 -3.61 -10.10
N SER A 56 -3.86 -2.79 -10.85
CA SER A 56 -4.91 -1.93 -10.31
C SER A 56 -5.99 -2.70 -9.54
N ARG A 57 -6.34 -3.92 -9.97
CA ARG A 57 -7.30 -4.78 -9.25
C ARG A 57 -6.75 -5.21 -7.89
N PHE A 58 -5.47 -5.57 -7.83
CA PHE A 58 -4.80 -5.91 -6.58
C PHE A 58 -4.82 -4.73 -5.59
N TRP A 59 -4.44 -3.53 -6.05
CA TRP A 59 -4.47 -2.30 -5.24
C TRP A 59 -5.88 -1.97 -4.74
N HIS A 60 -6.91 -2.21 -5.55
CA HIS A 60 -8.29 -2.00 -5.16
C HIS A 60 -8.68 -2.86 -3.94
N HIS A 61 -8.32 -4.15 -3.94
CA HIS A 61 -8.61 -5.03 -2.80
C HIS A 61 -7.86 -4.64 -1.54
N ILE A 62 -6.61 -4.17 -1.66
CA ILE A 62 -5.84 -3.65 -0.52
C ILE A 62 -6.54 -2.42 0.06
N LYS A 63 -6.93 -1.47 -0.79
CA LYS A 63 -7.64 -0.25 -0.38
C LYS A 63 -8.98 -0.58 0.29
N GLU A 64 -9.75 -1.50 -0.27
CA GLU A 64 -11.03 -1.94 0.29
C GLU A 64 -10.86 -2.55 1.69
N LYS A 65 -9.86 -3.42 1.88
CA LYS A 65 -9.57 -4.03 3.17
C LYS A 65 -9.12 -2.97 4.18
N ARG A 66 -8.19 -2.10 3.80
CA ARG A 66 -7.68 -1.02 4.64
C ARG A 66 -8.77 -0.01 5.02
N ASN A 67 -9.71 0.28 4.13
CA ASN A 67 -10.84 1.16 4.43
C ASN A 67 -11.78 0.58 5.50
N LYS A 68 -11.90 -0.75 5.58
CA LYS A 68 -12.75 -1.43 6.57
C LYS A 68 -12.08 -1.61 7.93
N THR A 69 -10.75 -1.71 7.98
CA THR A 69 -10.01 -2.04 9.21
C THR A 69 -9.11 -0.90 9.71
N GLY A 70 -8.85 0.12 8.89
CA GLY A 70 -7.92 1.18 9.22
C GLY A 70 -8.54 2.22 10.14
N SER A 71 -7.74 2.74 11.07
CA SER A 71 -8.11 3.89 11.88
C SER A 71 -8.06 5.17 11.04
N CYS A 72 -9.10 6.00 11.14
CA CYS A 72 -9.14 7.30 10.49
C CYS A 72 -8.36 8.33 11.31
N ASN A 73 -7.05 8.38 11.08
CA ASN A 73 -6.17 9.33 11.76
C ASN A 73 -5.88 10.52 10.85
N MET A 74 -5.85 11.73 11.43
CA MET A 74 -5.43 12.94 10.72
C MET A 74 -3.91 13.10 10.84
N VAL A 75 -3.22 13.20 9.72
CA VAL A 75 -1.78 13.46 9.65
C VAL A 75 -1.53 14.55 8.63
N VAL A 76 -0.79 15.58 9.04
CA VAL A 76 -0.33 16.66 8.17
C VAL A 76 1.10 16.34 7.76
N LEU A 77 1.33 16.04 6.47
CA LEU A 77 2.66 15.64 5.97
C LEU A 77 3.67 16.79 6.03
N ASN A 78 3.23 17.99 5.67
CA ASN A 78 4.03 19.21 5.71
C ASN A 78 3.32 20.22 6.61
N PRO A 79 3.61 20.24 7.92
CA PRO A 79 2.93 21.12 8.85
C PRO A 79 3.25 22.57 8.56
N LEU A 80 2.22 23.42 8.57
CA LEU A 80 2.35 24.87 8.57
C LEU A 80 1.86 25.39 9.91
N MET A 81 2.59 26.34 10.48
CA MET A 81 2.19 26.98 11.72
C MET A 81 0.93 27.82 11.45
N VAL A 82 -0.15 27.50 12.15
CA VAL A 82 -1.42 28.23 12.06
C VAL A 82 -1.69 28.87 13.41
N VAL A 83 -1.97 30.17 13.42
CA VAL A 83 -2.41 30.91 14.60
C VAL A 83 -3.87 31.27 14.39
N ILE A 84 -4.75 30.81 15.30
CA ILE A 84 -6.17 31.16 15.27
C ILE A 84 -6.36 32.42 16.11
N THR A 85 -6.74 33.52 15.47
CA THR A 85 -6.83 34.85 16.11
C THR A 85 -8.17 35.12 16.82
N ASN A 86 -9.18 34.26 16.61
CA ASN A 86 -10.55 34.46 17.10
C ASN A 86 -11.04 33.29 17.96
N LEU A 87 -10.17 32.74 18.81
CA LEU A 87 -10.52 31.65 19.71
C LEU A 87 -10.25 32.12 21.14
N GLU A 88 -11.29 32.10 21.99
CA GLU A 88 -11.17 32.48 23.40
C GLU A 88 -10.28 31.47 24.14
N SER A 89 -9.38 31.97 24.99
CA SER A 89 -8.30 31.20 25.61
C SER A 89 -8.73 30.02 26.50
N ASP A 90 -10.01 29.92 26.82
CA ASP A 90 -10.60 28.92 27.73
C ASP A 90 -11.31 27.76 26.99
N LYS A 91 -11.38 27.79 25.65
CA LYS A 91 -11.91 26.69 24.85
C LYS A 91 -10.78 25.97 24.12
N ILE A 92 -10.08 25.11 24.84
CA ILE A 92 -9.11 24.15 24.28
C ILE A 92 -9.58 22.74 24.63
#